data_AF-A0A839I8S8-F1
#
_entry.id   AF-A0A839I8S8-F1
#
_cell.length_a   1.000
_cell.length_b   1.000
_cell.length_c   1.000
_cell.angle_alpha   90.00
_cell.angle_beta   90.00
_cell.angle_gamma   90.00
#
_symmetry.space_group_name_H-M   'P 1'
#
loop_
_entity.id
_entity.type
_entity.pdbx_description
1 polymer ?
#
loop_
_entity_poly.entity_id
_entity_poly.type
_entity_poly.pdbx_seq_one_letter_code
_entity_poly.pdbx_strand_id
1 'polypeptide(L)'
;MNQRLQEFNVKEFENGTCTRNQTSDALFFKTMIKESIENELNSAEYEKIQDTIHAIKGISSYAGLNRMHEICIRLENYHQVMTFDLIKTTLNKEYESILKDKNFII
;
A
#
# COMPACT_ATOMS: atom_id res chain seq x y z
N MET A 1 10.57 -26.78 18.28
CA MET A 1 10.17 -25.86 17.20
C MET A 1 8.72 -25.47 17.43
N ASN A 2 8.46 -24.18 17.62
CA ASN A 2 7.14 -23.64 17.97
C ASN A 2 6.18 -23.79 16.78
N GLN A 3 4.99 -24.36 17.00
CA GLN A 3 3.92 -24.54 16.00
C GLN A 3 3.42 -23.22 15.38
N ARG A 4 3.79 -22.06 15.93
CA ARG A 4 3.42 -20.72 15.41
C ARG A 4 4.19 -20.28 14.14
N LEU A 5 5.20 -21.03 13.71
CA LEU A 5 5.99 -20.73 12.49
C LEU A 5 5.48 -21.48 11.24
N GLN A 6 4.46 -22.32 11.39
CA GLN A 6 3.58 -22.75 10.30
C GLN A 6 2.39 -21.79 10.41
N GLU A 7 2.19 -20.77 9.58
CA GLU A 7 1.74 -20.88 8.19
C GLU A 7 1.95 -19.52 7.48
N PHE A 8 3.18 -18.99 7.42
CA PHE A 8 3.42 -17.86 6.53
C PHE A 8 3.27 -18.34 5.09
N ASN A 9 2.14 -18.00 4.47
CA ASN A 9 1.87 -18.34 3.07
C ASN A 9 2.60 -17.36 2.15
N VAL A 10 3.91 -17.60 1.99
CA VAL A 10 4.81 -16.82 1.11
C VAL A 10 4.18 -16.61 -0.27
N LYS A 11 3.49 -17.63 -0.81
CA LYS A 11 2.84 -17.54 -2.12
C LYS A 11 1.70 -16.52 -2.15
N GLU A 12 0.90 -16.43 -1.09
CA GLU A 12 -0.16 -15.41 -1.02
C GLU A 12 0.43 -14.00 -0.89
N PHE A 13 1.57 -13.85 -0.21
CA PHE A 13 2.30 -12.59 -0.14
C PHE A 13 2.89 -12.19 -1.50
N GLU A 14 3.59 -13.10 -2.18
CA GLU A 14 4.14 -12.88 -3.53
C GLU A 14 3.05 -12.57 -4.57
N ASN A 15 1.86 -13.15 -4.41
CA ASN A 15 0.72 -12.91 -5.29
C ASN A 15 -0.16 -11.70 -4.87
N GLY A 16 0.18 -11.00 -3.78
CA GLY A 16 -0.62 -9.89 -3.26
C GLY A 16 -2.00 -10.30 -2.73
N THR A 17 -2.25 -11.57 -2.43
CA THR A 17 -3.54 -12.05 -1.91
C THR A 17 -3.57 -12.18 -0.38
N CYS A 18 -2.46 -11.87 0.29
CA CYS A 18 -2.28 -12.00 1.74
C CYS A 18 -3.24 -11.15 2.58
N THR A 19 -3.88 -10.13 1.99
CA THR A 19 -4.84 -9.24 2.66
C THR A 19 -6.29 -9.72 2.55
N ARG A 20 -6.57 -10.83 1.85
CA ARG A 20 -7.96 -11.30 1.62
C ARG A 20 -8.58 -12.04 2.80
N ASN A 21 -7.76 -12.62 3.67
CA ASN A 21 -8.21 -13.48 4.77
C ASN A 21 -8.17 -12.73 6.12
N GLN A 22 -8.80 -13.31 7.15
CA GLN A 22 -8.87 -12.72 8.52
C GLN A 22 -8.00 -13.47 9.54
N THR A 23 -7.04 -14.29 9.09
CA THR A 23 -6.06 -14.93 9.96
C THR A 23 -5.23 -13.87 10.71
N SER A 24 -4.66 -14.21 11.87
CA SER A 24 -3.76 -13.32 12.63
C SER A 24 -2.65 -12.72 11.77
N ASP A 25 -2.07 -13.53 10.89
CA ASP A 25 -0.95 -13.12 10.04
C ASP A 25 -1.42 -12.12 8.99
N ALA A 26 -2.56 -12.40 8.33
CA ALA A 26 -3.19 -11.45 7.42
C ALA A 26 -3.55 -10.10 8.08
N LEU A 27 -4.03 -10.11 9.33
CA LEU A 27 -4.31 -8.89 10.09
C LEU A 27 -3.02 -8.12 10.43
N PHE A 28 -1.95 -8.82 10.78
CA PHE A 28 -0.63 -8.22 10.99
C PHE A 28 -0.10 -7.59 9.69
N PHE A 29 -0.22 -8.29 8.55
CA PHE A 29 0.15 -7.73 7.25
C PHE A 29 -0.68 -6.51 6.89
N LYS A 30 -2.01 -6.54 7.06
CA LYS A 30 -2.87 -5.37 6.85
C LYS A 30 -2.41 -4.17 7.66
N THR A 31 -2.06 -4.38 8.93
CA THR A 31 -1.50 -3.34 9.81
C THR A 31 -0.18 -2.81 9.27
N MET A 32 0.76 -3.68 8.91
CA MET A 32 2.07 -3.30 8.35
C MET A 32 1.92 -2.49 7.06
N ILE A 33 1.05 -2.91 6.15
CA ILE A 33 0.76 -2.22 4.89
C ILE A 33 0.16 -0.84 5.16
N LYS A 34 -0.82 -0.77 6.05
CA LYS A 34 -1.45 0.47 6.49
C LYS A 34 -0.38 1.47 6.97
N GLU A 35 0.40 1.06 7.96
CA GLU A 35 1.43 1.91 8.57
C GLU A 35 2.51 2.31 7.56
N SER A 36 2.89 1.42 6.65
CA SER A 36 3.89 1.70 5.62
C SER A 36 3.40 2.78 4.65
N ILE A 37 2.17 2.68 4.14
CA ILE A 37 1.61 3.69 3.24
C ILE A 37 1.41 5.02 3.98
N GLU A 38 0.91 4.98 5.21
CA GLU A 38 0.72 6.17 6.05
C GLU A 38 2.03 6.92 6.29
N ASN A 39 3.11 6.20 6.59
CA ASN A 39 4.44 6.78 6.80
C ASN A 39 4.95 7.47 5.53
N GLU A 40 4.84 6.83 4.36
CA GLU A 40 5.23 7.43 3.08
C GLU A 40 4.41 8.69 2.74
N LEU A 41 3.11 8.69 3.04
CA LEU A 41 2.25 9.87 2.80
C LEU A 41 2.57 11.04 3.73
N ASN A 42 2.88 10.74 5.00
CA ASN A 42 3.21 11.73 6.01
C ASN A 42 4.60 12.34 5.78
N SER A 43 5.56 11.55 5.32
CA SER A 43 6.94 11.98 5.02
C SER A 43 7.09 12.59 3.62
N ALA A 44 6.05 12.56 2.79
CA ALA A 44 6.10 13.06 1.42
C ALA A 44 6.53 14.53 1.36
N GLU A 45 7.65 14.77 0.67
CA GLU A 45 8.24 16.09 0.38
C GLU A 45 8.18 16.38 -1.13
N TYR A 46 8.07 17.65 -1.52
CA TYR A 46 8.01 18.07 -2.94
C TYR A 46 9.17 17.48 -3.76
N GLU A 47 10.40 17.59 -3.25
CA GLU A 47 11.62 17.17 -3.94
C GLU A 47 11.73 15.65 -4.11
N LYS A 48 11.05 14.86 -3.26
CA LYS A 48 11.13 13.40 -3.22
C LYS A 48 9.81 12.71 -3.58
N ILE A 49 8.86 13.45 -4.16
CA ILE A 49 7.53 12.90 -4.44
C ILE A 49 7.57 11.68 -5.37
N GLN A 50 8.54 11.63 -6.28
CA GLN A 50 8.75 10.47 -7.15
C GLN A 50 9.10 9.22 -6.34
N ASP A 51 9.99 9.35 -5.35
CA ASP A 51 10.40 8.25 -4.48
C ASP A 51 9.23 7.78 -3.61
N THR A 52 8.45 8.71 -3.06
CA THR A 52 7.21 8.39 -2.33
C THR A 52 6.23 7.62 -3.20
N ILE A 53 5.97 8.07 -4.44
CA ILE A 53 5.09 7.37 -5.38
C ILE A 53 5.63 5.96 -5.66
N HIS A 54 6.94 5.83 -5.87
CA HIS A 54 7.60 4.55 -6.16
C HIS A 54 7.51 3.57 -5.00
N ALA A 55 7.74 4.03 -3.77
CA ALA A 55 7.64 3.24 -2.56
C ALA A 55 6.20 2.73 -2.38
N ILE A 56 5.21 3.62 -2.48
CA ILE A 56 3.79 3.24 -2.34
C ILE A 56 3.35 2.28 -3.45
N LYS A 57 3.87 2.44 -4.69
CA LYS A 57 3.64 1.48 -5.79
C LYS A 57 4.10 0.08 -5.41
N GLY A 58 5.30 -0.03 -4.84
CA GLY A 58 5.88 -1.29 -4.39
C GLY A 58 5.06 -1.94 -3.29
N ILE A 59 4.75 -1.19 -2.23
CA ILE A 59 3.90 -1.63 -1.12
C ILE A 59 2.55 -2.14 -1.66
N SER A 60 1.93 -1.37 -2.56
CA SER A 60 0.62 -1.71 -3.15
C SER A 60 0.66 -2.98 -3.99
N SER A 61 1.77 -3.25 -4.69
CA SER A 61 1.96 -4.48 -5.46
C SER A 61 1.97 -5.71 -4.55
N TYR A 62 2.78 -5.68 -3.49
CA TYR A 62 2.88 -6.80 -2.53
C TYR A 62 1.62 -6.97 -1.68
N ALA A 63 0.83 -5.92 -1.51
CA ALA A 63 -0.42 -5.95 -0.75
C ALA A 63 -1.66 -6.34 -1.58
N GLY A 64 -1.52 -6.45 -2.91
CA GLY A 64 -2.63 -6.65 -3.85
C GLY A 64 -3.59 -5.47 -3.95
N LEU A 65 -3.12 -4.26 -3.64
CA LEU A 65 -3.89 -3.02 -3.73
C LEU A 65 -3.86 -2.52 -5.18
N ASN A 66 -4.42 -3.30 -6.10
CA ASN A 66 -4.30 -3.10 -7.55
C ASN A 66 -4.63 -1.67 -7.99
N ARG A 67 -5.69 -1.07 -7.42
CA ARG A 67 -6.09 0.29 -7.75
C ARG A 67 -5.04 1.32 -7.33
N MET A 68 -4.50 1.21 -6.12
CA MET A 68 -3.44 2.10 -5.63
C MET A 68 -2.17 1.93 -6.47
N HIS A 69 -1.81 0.70 -6.80
CA HIS A 69 -0.69 0.38 -7.68
C HIS A 69 -0.81 1.06 -9.05
N GLU A 70 -1.97 0.95 -9.71
CA GLU A 70 -2.25 1.61 -10.99
C GLU A 70 -2.21 3.14 -10.92
N ILE A 71 -2.73 3.72 -9.82
CA ILE A 71 -2.65 5.16 -9.59
C ILE A 71 -1.19 5.60 -9.44
N CYS A 72 -0.37 4.86 -8.69
CA CYS A 72 1.06 5.15 -8.57
C CYS A 72 1.78 5.05 -9.92
N ILE A 73 1.50 4.06 -10.77
CA ILE A 73 2.06 3.98 -12.14
C ILE A 73 1.74 5.24 -12.93
N ARG A 74 0.49 5.72 -12.87
CA ARG A 74 0.11 6.96 -13.58
C ARG A 74 0.84 8.16 -13.01
N LEU A 75 0.92 8.27 -11.68
CA LEU A 75 1.61 9.38 -11.03
C LEU A 75 3.11 9.39 -11.34
N GLU A 76 3.79 8.24 -11.42
CA GLU A 76 5.20 8.17 -11.88
C GLU A 76 5.39 8.73 -13.30
N ASN A 77 4.38 8.64 -14.16
CA ASN A 77 4.46 9.19 -15.51
C ASN A 77 4.11 10.68 -15.60
N TYR A 78 3.35 11.21 -14.64
CA TYR A 78 2.78 12.57 -14.71
C TYR A 78 3.19 13.50 -13.56
N HIS A 79 3.99 13.04 -12.59
CA HIS A 79 4.35 13.85 -11.41
C HIS A 79 5.05 15.16 -11.77
N GLN A 80 5.75 15.22 -12.91
CA GLN A 80 6.47 16.42 -13.37
C GLN A 80 5.54 17.55 -13.84
N VAL A 81 4.31 17.23 -14.23
CA VAL A 81 3.33 18.20 -14.76
C VAL A 81 2.15 18.43 -13.82
N MET A 82 2.08 17.66 -12.73
CA MET A 82 1.05 17.80 -11.69
C MET A 82 1.58 18.59 -10.50
N THR A 83 0.70 19.33 -9.82
CA THR A 83 1.08 19.98 -8.57
C THR A 83 1.25 18.94 -7.45
N PHE A 84 2.20 19.18 -6.55
CA PHE A 84 2.41 18.31 -5.40
C PHE A 84 1.16 18.12 -4.54
N ASP A 85 0.39 19.19 -4.31
CA ASP A 85 -0.86 19.11 -3.55
C ASP A 85 -1.89 18.17 -4.22
N LEU A 86 -1.97 18.19 -5.56
CA LEU A 86 -2.87 17.31 -6.30
C LEU A 86 -2.41 15.84 -6.21
N ILE A 87 -1.12 15.58 -6.32
CA ILE A 87 -0.54 14.24 -6.14
C ILE A 87 -0.84 13.74 -4.73
N LYS A 88 -0.52 14.54 -3.70
CA LYS A 88 -0.72 14.17 -2.29
C LYS A 88 -2.20 13.94 -1.98
N THR A 89 -3.09 14.78 -2.50
CA THR A 89 -4.54 14.60 -2.35
C THR A 89 -5.02 13.32 -3.01
N THR A 90 -4.52 13.01 -4.20
CA THR A 90 -4.88 11.79 -4.94
C THR A 90 -4.46 10.54 -4.17
N LEU A 91 -3.20 10.49 -3.71
CA LEU A 91 -2.69 9.36 -2.94
C LEU A 91 -3.43 9.17 -1.61
N ASN A 92 -3.71 10.26 -0.88
CA ASN A 92 -4.48 10.20 0.37
C ASN A 92 -5.91 9.70 0.14
N LYS A 93 -6.56 10.11 -0.95
CA LYS A 93 -7.92 9.65 -1.28
C LYS A 93 -7.96 8.15 -1.54
N GLU A 94 -6.96 7.62 -2.23
CA GLU A 94 -6.87 6.18 -2.50
C GLU A 94 -6.52 5.39 -1.22
N TYR A 95 -5.65 5.91 -0.36
CA TYR A 95 -5.38 5.34 0.96
C TYR A 95 -6.65 5.30 1.84
N GLU A 96 -7.42 6.38 1.90
CA GLU A 96 -8.72 6.42 2.58
C GLU A 96 -9.73 5.41 2.03
N SER A 97 -9.69 5.14 0.72
CA SER A 97 -10.52 4.11 0.11
C SER A 97 -10.12 2.71 0.57
N ILE A 98 -8.82 2.45 0.73
CA ILE A 98 -8.29 1.18 1.26
C ILE A 98 -8.76 0.97 2.69
N LEU A 99 -8.68 1.99 3.55
CA LEU A 99 -9.12 1.90 4.95
C LEU A 99 -10.63 1.63 5.11
N LYS A 100 -11.44 2.05 4.12
CA LYS A 100 -12.90 1.85 4.11
C LYS A 100 -13.32 0.53 3.45
N ASP A 101 -12.41 -0.18 2.79
CA ASP A 101 -12.71 -1.46 2.15
C ASP A 101 -12.91 -2.55 3.21
N LYS A 102 -14.12 -3.09 3.30
CA LYS A 102 -14.50 -4.16 4.24
C LYS A 102 -13.61 -5.40 4.17
N ASN A 103 -12.97 -5.67 3.04
CA ASN A 103 -12.05 -6.78 2.88
C ASN A 103 -10.66 -6.46 3.44
N PHE A 104 -10.29 -5.17 3.50
CA PHE A 104 -9.03 -4.68 4.06
C PHE A 104 -9.15 -4.30 5.55
N ILE A 105 -10.35 -3.97 6.03
CA ILE A 105 -10.61 -3.62 7.44
C ILE A 105 -10.08 -4.71 8.39
N ILE A 106 -9.42 -4.24 9.46
CA ILE A 106 -8.93 -5.00 10.62
C ILE A 106 -10.08 -5.23 11.60
#